data_AF-A0A838VLQ7-F1
#
_entry.id   AF-A0A838VLQ7-F1
#
_cell.length_a   1.000
_cell.length_b   1.000
_cell.length_c   1.000
_cell.angle_alpha   90.00
_cell.angle_beta   90.00
_cell.angle_gamma   90.00
#
_symmetry.space_group_name_H-M   'P 1'
#
loop_
_entity.id
_entity.type
_entity.pdbx_description
1 polymer ?
#
loop_
_entity_poly.entity_id
_entity_poly.type
_entity_poly.pdbx_seq_one_letter_code
_entity_poly.pdbx_strand_id
1 'polypeptide(L)'
;MEASLEITLQIAIAVIAGISAQVLATYLKIPGIVFLLLFGIMLGGDGLGLLHPQLLGTGLNVIVALCTAIILFEGGLNLDLNDLGKLSASLRHLVTFGTLITLLGGSMAAHWLGEFPWPIAFLYASIVVVTGPTVISSLLKEANVDRQVAMLLEGEGILIDPVGAILAFVVLDTILNGDTDIVKA
;
A
#
# COMPACT_ATOMS: atom_id res chain seq x y z
N MET A 1 -23.53 12.30 -22.88
CA MET A 1 -23.04 13.60 -22.38
C MET A 1 -23.27 13.74 -20.87
N GLU A 2 -24.37 13.23 -20.32
CA GLU A 2 -24.63 13.24 -18.87
C GLU A 2 -23.68 12.30 -18.08
N ALA A 3 -23.48 11.05 -18.55
CA ALA A 3 -22.57 10.11 -17.88
C ALA A 3 -21.10 10.59 -17.80
N SER A 4 -20.62 11.30 -18.83
CA SER A 4 -19.26 11.89 -18.81
C SER A 4 -19.15 13.03 -17.79
N LEU A 5 -20.23 13.76 -17.54
CA LEU A 5 -20.27 14.85 -16.57
C LEU A 5 -20.27 14.30 -15.13
N GLU A 6 -21.02 13.23 -14.86
CA GLU A 6 -21.02 12.55 -13.55
C GLU A 6 -19.64 12.01 -13.18
N ILE A 7 -18.95 11.33 -14.11
CA ILE A 7 -17.59 10.82 -13.86
C ILE A 7 -16.62 11.97 -13.59
N THR A 8 -16.68 13.03 -14.39
CA THR A 8 -15.81 14.21 -14.21
C THR A 8 -16.08 14.87 -12.85
N LEU A 9 -17.35 14.98 -12.46
CA LEU A 9 -17.75 15.55 -11.18
C LEU A 9 -17.24 14.71 -10.01
N GLN A 10 -17.33 13.39 -10.09
CA GLN A 10 -16.80 12.49 -9.05
C GLN A 10 -15.29 12.63 -8.89
N ILE A 11 -14.55 12.66 -10.00
CA ILE A 11 -13.10 12.87 -9.95
C ILE A 11 -12.79 14.24 -9.35
N ALA A 12 -13.50 15.29 -9.76
CA ALA A 12 -13.30 16.63 -9.20
C ALA A 12 -13.58 16.68 -7.69
N ILE A 13 -14.68 16.08 -7.23
CA ILE A 13 -15.01 16.00 -5.80
C ILE A 13 -13.95 15.20 -5.05
N ALA A 14 -13.52 14.06 -5.58
CA ALA A 14 -12.49 13.23 -4.95
C ALA A 14 -11.16 13.98 -4.81
N VAL A 15 -10.74 14.70 -5.85
CA VAL A 15 -9.51 15.51 -5.82
C VAL A 15 -9.63 16.67 -4.83
N ILE A 16 -10.75 17.41 -4.85
CA ILE A 16 -10.99 18.52 -3.92
C ILE A 16 -11.02 18.01 -2.47
N ALA A 17 -11.69 16.90 -2.21
CA ALA A 17 -11.74 16.25 -0.90
C ALA A 17 -10.35 15.80 -0.44
N GLY A 18 -9.57 15.17 -1.33
CA GLY A 18 -8.20 14.74 -1.03
C GLY A 18 -7.27 15.91 -0.69
N ILE A 19 -7.32 17.00 -1.48
CA ILE A 19 -6.54 18.22 -1.21
C ILE A 19 -6.99 18.83 0.13
N SER A 20 -8.29 18.93 0.38
CA SER A 20 -8.83 19.48 1.63
C SER A 20 -8.40 18.66 2.85
N ALA A 21 -8.45 17.33 2.74
CA ALA A 21 -7.98 16.40 3.76
C ALA A 21 -6.49 16.57 4.03
N GLN A 22 -5.66 16.73 2.99
CA GLN A 22 -4.22 16.93 3.12
C GLN A 22 -3.87 18.28 3.75
N VAL A 23 -4.56 19.35 3.36
CA VAL A 23 -4.40 20.69 3.95
C VAL A 23 -4.78 20.67 5.44
N LEU A 24 -5.91 20.03 5.78
CA LEU A 24 -6.36 19.90 7.15
C LEU A 24 -5.40 19.06 8.00
N ALA A 25 -4.89 17.96 7.45
CA ALA A 25 -3.88 17.12 8.09
C ALA A 25 -2.61 17.90 8.42
N THR A 26 -2.17 18.74 7.49
CA THR A 26 -0.97 19.58 7.65
C THR A 26 -1.20 20.67 8.72
N TYR A 27 -2.40 21.26 8.73
CA TYR A 27 -2.76 22.27 9.74
C TYR A 27 -2.83 21.67 11.15
N LEU A 28 -3.36 20.45 11.27
CA LEU A 28 -3.50 19.74 12.56
C LEU A 28 -2.27 18.94 12.96
N LYS A 29 -1.22 18.87 12.13
CA LYS A 29 0.02 18.10 12.39
C LYS A 29 -0.26 16.61 12.62
N ILE A 30 -1.14 16.05 11.80
CA ILE A 30 -1.53 14.63 11.83
C ILE A 30 -1.18 14.02 10.48
N PRO A 31 -0.76 12.74 10.42
CA PRO A 31 -0.47 12.06 9.16
C PRO A 31 -1.65 12.12 8.18
N GLY A 32 -1.39 12.57 6.95
CA GLY A 32 -2.41 12.80 5.91
C GLY A 32 -3.32 11.61 5.63
N ILE A 33 -2.79 10.39 5.73
CA ILE A 33 -3.54 9.15 5.50
C ILE A 33 -4.76 9.00 6.40
N VAL A 34 -4.72 9.52 7.63
CA VAL A 34 -5.85 9.46 8.57
C VAL A 34 -7.03 10.26 8.02
N PHE A 35 -6.78 11.49 7.55
CA PHE A 35 -7.82 12.34 6.98
C PHE A 35 -8.27 11.86 5.59
N LEU A 36 -7.35 11.35 4.77
CA LEU A 36 -7.69 10.79 3.45
C LEU A 36 -8.65 9.60 3.59
N LEU A 37 -8.38 8.68 4.53
CA LEU A 37 -9.27 7.56 4.84
C LEU A 37 -10.61 8.04 5.40
N LEU A 38 -10.59 8.98 6.36
CA LEU A 38 -11.80 9.49 6.98
C LEU A 38 -12.71 10.20 5.98
N PHE A 39 -12.16 11.04 5.11
CA PHE A 39 -12.92 11.69 4.04
C PHE A 39 -13.40 10.69 3.00
N GLY A 40 -12.59 9.69 2.64
CA GLY A 40 -12.98 8.62 1.72
C GLY A 40 -14.19 7.82 2.23
N ILE A 41 -14.18 7.42 3.50
CA ILE A 41 -15.29 6.69 4.13
C ILE A 41 -16.52 7.62 4.27
N MET A 42 -16.31 8.85 4.74
CA MET A 42 -17.41 9.81 4.97
C MET A 42 -18.09 10.27 3.67
N LEU A 43 -17.34 10.42 2.57
CA LEU A 43 -17.90 10.81 1.27
C LEU A 43 -18.35 9.62 0.43
N GLY A 44 -17.86 8.42 0.75
CA GLY A 44 -18.22 7.17 0.10
C GLY A 44 -19.59 6.63 0.53
N GLY A 45 -19.87 5.39 0.12
CA GLY A 45 -21.17 4.75 0.30
C GLY A 45 -21.59 4.53 1.76
N ASP A 46 -20.62 4.41 2.68
CA ASP A 46 -20.89 4.21 4.12
C ASP A 46 -21.21 5.52 4.86
N GLY A 47 -21.04 6.68 4.20
CA GLY A 47 -21.27 8.00 4.77
C GLY A 47 -22.37 8.77 4.03
N LEU A 48 -21.96 9.83 3.32
CA LEU A 48 -22.84 10.75 2.61
C LEU A 48 -23.25 10.24 1.22
N GLY A 49 -22.59 9.20 0.69
CA GLY A 49 -22.89 8.64 -0.63
C GLY A 49 -22.68 9.64 -1.77
N LEU A 50 -21.72 10.56 -1.64
CA LEU A 50 -21.43 11.56 -2.69
C LEU A 50 -20.52 10.98 -3.77
N LEU A 51 -19.59 10.11 -3.35
CA LEU A 51 -18.67 9.40 -4.24
C LEU A 51 -19.16 7.98 -4.44
N HIS A 52 -19.37 7.60 -5.71
CA HIS A 52 -19.71 6.24 -6.10
C HIS A 52 -18.59 5.68 -7.00
N PRO A 53 -17.56 5.04 -6.42
CA PRO A 53 -16.43 4.49 -7.16
C PRO A 53 -16.85 3.53 -8.28
N GLN A 54 -18.01 2.87 -8.14
CA GLN A 54 -18.56 1.94 -9.12
C GLN A 54 -18.86 2.60 -10.47
N LEU A 55 -19.16 3.91 -10.49
CA LEU A 55 -19.40 4.64 -11.74
C LEU A 55 -18.12 4.82 -12.57
N LEU A 56 -16.93 4.78 -11.94
CA LEU A 56 -15.66 4.80 -12.65
C LEU A 56 -15.37 3.45 -13.34
N GLY A 57 -16.00 2.35 -12.90
CA GLY A 57 -15.86 1.02 -13.50
C GLY A 57 -14.39 0.61 -13.70
N THR A 58 -14.05 0.26 -14.94
CA THR A 58 -12.66 -0.11 -15.32
C THR A 58 -11.68 1.05 -15.23
N GLY A 59 -12.15 2.30 -15.33
CA GLY A 59 -11.31 3.50 -15.21
C GLY A 59 -10.66 3.62 -13.83
N LEU A 60 -11.35 3.18 -12.77
CA LEU A 60 -10.77 3.18 -11.42
C LEU A 60 -9.54 2.28 -11.34
N ASN A 61 -9.61 1.06 -11.89
CA ASN A 61 -8.49 0.13 -11.90
C ASN A 61 -7.28 0.68 -12.66
N VAL A 62 -7.53 1.35 -13.79
CA VAL A 62 -6.48 1.99 -14.60
C VAL A 62 -5.83 3.15 -13.82
N ILE A 63 -6.63 4.02 -13.21
CA ILE A 63 -6.13 5.14 -12.42
C ILE A 63 -5.30 4.63 -11.24
N VAL A 64 -5.80 3.64 -10.49
CA VAL A 64 -5.08 3.04 -9.36
C VAL A 64 -3.75 2.45 -9.83
N ALA A 65 -3.74 1.65 -10.90
CA ALA A 65 -2.50 1.07 -11.43
C ALA A 65 -1.49 2.14 -11.86
N LEU A 66 -1.94 3.19 -12.56
CA LEU A 66 -1.08 4.30 -12.98
C LEU A 66 -0.53 5.08 -11.77
N CYS A 67 -1.39 5.42 -10.81
CA CYS A 67 -0.99 6.13 -9.60
C CYS A 67 0.00 5.31 -8.77
N THR A 68 -0.25 4.01 -8.56
CA THR A 68 0.67 3.11 -7.85
C THR A 68 2.01 3.00 -8.58
N ALA A 69 2.02 2.90 -9.91
CA ALA A 69 3.26 2.87 -10.69
C ALA A 69 4.06 4.18 -10.55
N ILE A 70 3.39 5.34 -10.61
CA ILE A 70 4.03 6.66 -10.41
C ILE A 70 4.61 6.78 -8.99
N ILE A 71 3.84 6.38 -7.98
CA ILE A 71 4.25 6.44 -6.58
C ILE A 71 5.49 5.57 -6.34
N LEU A 72 5.48 4.33 -6.83
CA LEU A 72 6.63 3.43 -6.70
C LEU A 72 7.86 3.97 -7.46
N PHE A 73 7.64 4.56 -8.63
CA PHE A 73 8.70 5.19 -9.42
C PHE A 73 9.30 6.41 -8.72
N GLU A 74 8.47 7.28 -8.15
CA GLU A 74 8.91 8.43 -7.35
C GLU A 74 9.68 7.99 -6.10
N GLY A 75 9.19 6.96 -5.40
CA GLY A 75 9.91 6.35 -4.28
C GLY A 75 11.29 5.85 -4.69
N GLY A 76 11.37 5.11 -5.80
CA GLY A 76 12.63 4.59 -6.34
C GLY A 76 13.60 5.69 -6.79
N LEU A 77 13.11 6.79 -7.38
CA LEU A 77 13.96 7.91 -7.80
C LEU A 77 14.55 8.72 -6.64
N ASN A 78 13.83 8.83 -5.53
CA ASN A 78 14.32 9.52 -4.32
C ASN A 78 15.33 8.68 -3.51
N LEU A 79 15.51 7.41 -3.88
CA LEU A 79 16.39 6.49 -3.19
C LEU A 79 17.87 6.74 -3.55
N ASP A 80 18.70 7.17 -2.59
CA ASP A 80 20.14 7.29 -2.80
C ASP A 80 20.83 5.91 -2.71
N LEU A 81 21.09 5.32 -3.87
CA LEU A 81 21.76 4.02 -4.01
C LEU A 81 23.13 3.96 -3.31
N ASN A 82 23.83 5.09 -3.15
CA ASN A 82 25.12 5.13 -2.48
C ASN A 82 25.00 4.98 -0.96
N ASP A 83 23.91 5.46 -0.37
CA ASP A 83 23.65 5.33 1.06
C ASP A 83 23.05 3.97 1.43
N LEU A 84 22.30 3.32 0.52
CA LEU A 84 21.89 1.92 0.69
C LEU A 84 23.09 0.96 0.79
N GLY A 85 24.15 1.21 0.01
CA GLY A 85 25.36 0.38 0.05
C GLY A 85 26.03 0.36 1.44
N LYS A 86 25.98 1.49 2.16
CA LYS A 86 26.57 1.65 3.50
C LYS A 86 25.73 1.02 4.62
N LEU A 87 24.41 0.89 4.40
CA LEU A 87 23.44 0.32 5.34
C LEU A 87 23.05 -1.13 4.98
N SER A 88 23.73 -1.73 4.01
CA SER A 88 23.31 -2.92 3.26
C SER A 88 23.00 -4.16 4.09
N ALA A 89 23.70 -4.41 5.20
CA ALA A 89 23.50 -5.62 5.99
C ALA A 89 22.17 -5.61 6.77
N SER A 90 21.87 -4.52 7.49
CA SER A 90 20.63 -4.39 8.26
C SER A 90 19.41 -4.33 7.36
N LEU A 91 19.48 -3.54 6.28
CA LEU A 91 18.40 -3.42 5.31
C LEU A 91 18.10 -4.76 4.63
N ARG A 92 19.14 -5.50 4.23
CA ARG A 92 18.98 -6.83 3.63
C ARG A 92 18.32 -7.81 4.58
N HIS A 93 18.74 -7.86 5.85
CA HIS A 93 18.10 -8.74 6.83
C HIS A 93 16.63 -8.37 7.07
N LEU A 94 16.30 -7.08 7.07
CA LEU A 94 14.93 -6.61 7.24
C LEU A 94 14.04 -7.04 6.06
N VAL A 95 14.51 -6.84 4.83
CA VAL A 95 13.78 -7.21 3.61
C VAL A 95 13.71 -8.73 3.40
N THR A 96 14.67 -9.53 3.88
CA THR A 96 14.63 -11.00 3.72
C THR A 96 14.04 -11.70 4.94
N PHE A 97 14.75 -11.68 6.06
CA PHE A 97 14.36 -12.38 7.28
C PHE A 97 13.16 -11.70 7.95
N GLY A 98 13.13 -10.36 7.97
CA GLY A 98 11.98 -9.62 8.49
C GLY A 98 10.71 -9.99 7.75
N THR A 99 10.72 -9.92 6.43
CA THR A 99 9.60 -10.34 5.57
C THR A 99 9.17 -11.78 5.81
N LEU A 100 10.11 -12.72 5.90
CA LEU A 100 9.78 -14.13 6.14
C LEU A 100 9.11 -14.32 7.51
N ILE A 101 9.65 -13.68 8.55
CA ILE A 101 9.10 -13.74 9.91
C ILE A 101 7.72 -13.10 9.94
N THR A 102 7.55 -11.93 9.33
CA THR A 102 6.26 -11.22 9.28
C THR A 102 5.23 -11.99 8.46
N LEU A 103 5.61 -12.64 7.38
CA LEU A 103 4.72 -13.49 6.59
C LEU A 103 4.26 -14.70 7.41
N LEU A 104 5.20 -15.46 7.99
CA LEU A 104 4.85 -16.66 8.76
C LEU A 104 4.07 -16.31 10.02
N GLY A 105 4.53 -15.31 10.77
CA GLY A 105 3.85 -14.81 11.97
C GLY A 105 2.48 -14.21 11.64
N GLY A 106 2.37 -13.45 10.57
CA GLY A 106 1.13 -12.88 10.06
C GLY A 106 0.13 -13.95 9.63
N SER A 107 0.58 -14.99 8.91
CA SER A 107 -0.28 -16.12 8.51
C SER A 107 -0.76 -16.91 9.72
N MET A 108 0.13 -17.19 10.68
CA MET A 108 -0.22 -17.88 11.92
C MET A 108 -1.22 -17.07 12.75
N ALA A 109 -0.98 -15.77 12.91
CA ALA A 109 -1.89 -14.87 13.60
C ALA A 109 -3.25 -14.78 12.89
N ALA A 110 -3.26 -14.67 11.56
CA ALA A 110 -4.48 -14.63 10.76
C ALA A 110 -5.28 -15.93 10.85
N HIS A 111 -4.60 -17.08 10.89
CA HIS A 111 -5.25 -18.38 11.05
C HIS A 111 -5.83 -18.58 12.45
N TRP A 112 -5.07 -18.27 13.51
CA TRP A 112 -5.49 -18.54 14.89
C TRP A 112 -6.38 -17.46 15.49
N LEU A 113 -6.17 -16.19 15.18
CA LEU A 113 -6.97 -15.07 15.71
C LEU A 113 -8.16 -14.72 14.81
N GLY A 114 -7.97 -14.79 13.49
CA GLY A 114 -8.99 -14.46 12.49
C GLY A 114 -9.79 -15.66 12.00
N GLU A 115 -9.45 -16.88 12.45
CA GLU A 115 -10.07 -18.15 12.01
C GLU A 115 -10.05 -18.35 10.48
N PHE A 116 -9.12 -17.71 9.77
CA PHE A 116 -9.04 -17.82 8.31
C PHE A 116 -8.47 -19.18 7.88
N PRO A 117 -8.97 -19.81 6.81
CA PRO A 117 -8.32 -20.95 6.18
C PRO A 117 -6.88 -20.61 5.76
N TRP A 118 -5.96 -21.59 5.83
CA TRP A 118 -4.54 -21.41 5.49
C TRP A 118 -4.30 -20.64 4.18
N PRO A 119 -4.97 -20.94 3.05
CA PRO A 119 -4.81 -20.17 1.81
C PRO A 119 -5.06 -18.66 2.00
N ILE A 120 -6.16 -18.31 2.66
CA ILE A 120 -6.58 -16.92 2.89
C ILE A 120 -5.66 -16.26 3.93
N ALA A 121 -5.21 -17.01 4.94
CA ALA A 121 -4.27 -16.52 5.93
C ALA A 121 -2.92 -16.12 5.31
N PHE A 122 -2.38 -16.95 4.41
CA PHE A 122 -1.17 -16.62 3.64
C PHE A 122 -1.38 -15.43 2.71
N LEU A 123 -2.53 -15.35 2.04
CA LEU A 123 -2.86 -14.21 1.18
C LEU A 123 -2.93 -12.91 2.00
N TYR A 124 -3.64 -12.92 3.12
CA TYR A 124 -3.72 -11.78 4.04
C TYR A 124 -2.32 -11.34 4.50
N ALA A 125 -1.50 -12.28 4.99
CA ALA A 125 -0.16 -11.97 5.46
C ALA A 125 0.75 -11.42 4.35
N SER A 126 0.61 -11.92 3.12
CA SER A 126 1.36 -11.42 1.97
C SER A 126 1.01 -9.98 1.56
N ILE A 127 -0.22 -9.53 1.85
CA ILE A 127 -0.65 -8.14 1.64
C ILE A 127 -0.17 -7.25 2.79
N VAL A 128 -0.23 -7.74 4.03
CA VAL A 128 0.07 -6.97 5.24
C VAL A 128 1.58 -6.84 5.51
N VAL A 129 2.41 -7.75 5.01
CA VAL A 129 3.88 -7.66 5.17
C VAL A 129 4.47 -6.41 4.51
N VAL A 130 3.74 -5.79 3.58
CA VAL A 130 4.22 -4.66 2.80
C VAL A 130 4.16 -3.39 3.61
N THR A 131 5.31 -2.74 3.79
CA THR A 131 5.38 -1.38 4.29
C THR A 131 5.52 -0.41 3.11
N GLY A 132 4.55 0.48 2.93
CA GLY A 132 4.53 1.42 1.81
C GLY A 132 5.35 2.68 2.11
N PRO A 133 6.19 3.17 1.17
CA PRO A 133 7.00 4.37 1.39
C PRO A 133 6.14 5.63 1.55
N THR A 134 4.93 5.66 0.99
CA THR A 134 3.99 6.79 1.09
C THR A 134 3.53 7.04 2.52
N VAL A 135 3.27 5.96 3.28
CA VAL A 135 2.79 6.06 4.66
C VAL A 135 3.97 6.37 5.58
N ILE A 136 5.09 5.67 5.41
CA ILE A 136 6.30 5.88 6.20
C ILE A 136 6.83 7.31 6.02
N SER A 137 7.06 7.79 4.79
CA SER A 137 7.56 9.15 4.58
C SER A 137 6.60 10.23 5.11
N SER A 138 5.29 9.98 5.09
CA SER A 138 4.31 10.91 5.70
C SER A 138 4.41 10.92 7.23
N LEU A 139 4.66 9.76 7.85
CA LEU A 139 4.86 9.65 9.29
C LEU A 139 6.19 10.27 9.72
N LEU A 140 7.28 10.01 9.01
CA LEU A 140 8.62 10.52 9.32
C LEU A 140 8.72 12.05 9.16
N LYS A 141 7.89 12.67 8.31
CA LYS A 141 7.80 14.14 8.20
C LYS A 141 7.30 14.80 9.49
N GLU A 142 6.42 14.11 10.22
CA GLU A 142 5.83 14.63 11.47
C GLU A 142 6.56 14.09 12.71
N ALA A 143 7.02 12.84 12.66
CA ALA A 143 7.81 12.20 13.70
C ALA A 143 9.27 12.63 13.55
N ASN A 144 9.75 13.48 14.46
CA ASN A 144 11.11 14.02 14.44
C ASN A 144 12.15 12.92 14.77
N VAL A 145 12.47 12.08 13.78
CA VAL A 145 13.34 10.90 13.90
C VAL A 145 14.77 11.17 13.42
N ASP A 146 15.71 10.38 13.91
CA ASP A 146 17.10 10.45 13.45
C ASP A 146 17.22 10.13 11.96
N ARG A 147 18.08 10.88 11.25
CA ARG A 147 18.30 10.76 9.80
C ARG A 147 18.67 9.33 9.38
N GLN A 148 19.43 8.61 10.20
CA GLN A 148 19.81 7.22 9.90
C GLN A 148 18.60 6.27 9.95
N VAL A 149 17.68 6.48 10.90
CA VAL A 149 16.46 5.68 11.03
C VAL A 149 15.49 5.99 9.90
N ALA A 150 15.35 7.27 9.54
CA ALA A 150 14.52 7.69 8.41
C ALA A 150 14.99 7.03 7.10
N MET A 151 16.29 7.11 6.79
CA MET A 151 16.86 6.48 5.58
C MET A 151 16.67 4.96 5.56
N LEU A 152 16.77 4.29 6.72
CA LEU A 152 16.55 2.84 6.83
C LEU A 152 15.09 2.47 6.57
N LEU A 153 14.14 3.19 7.18
CA LEU A 153 12.70 2.92 7.04
C LEU A 153 12.20 3.27 5.64
N GLU A 154 12.69 4.35 5.03
CA GLU A 154 12.39 4.70 3.63
C GLU A 154 12.97 3.64 2.68
N GLY A 155 14.20 3.21 2.92
CA GLY A 155 14.83 2.15 2.12
C GLY A 155 14.11 0.80 2.25
N GLU A 156 13.65 0.45 3.44
CA GLU A 156 12.84 -0.76 3.67
C GLU A 156 11.55 -0.67 2.86
N GLY A 157 10.80 0.43 3.02
CA GLY A 157 9.51 0.62 2.35
C GLY A 157 9.60 0.56 0.83
N ILE A 158 10.63 1.20 0.25
CA ILE A 158 10.81 1.21 -1.22
C ILE A 158 11.18 -0.18 -1.75
N LEU A 159 11.98 -0.96 -1.01
CA LEU A 159 12.39 -2.30 -1.45
C LEU A 159 11.31 -3.37 -1.21
N ILE A 160 10.59 -3.29 -0.09
CA ILE A 160 9.59 -4.29 0.27
C ILE A 160 8.31 -4.15 -0.54
N ASP A 161 7.95 -2.94 -1.01
CA ASP A 161 6.74 -2.70 -1.79
C ASP A 161 6.63 -3.61 -3.05
N PRO A 162 7.61 -3.63 -3.98
CA PRO A 162 7.55 -4.54 -5.12
C PRO A 162 7.67 -6.01 -4.73
N VAL A 163 8.47 -6.35 -3.71
CA VAL A 163 8.64 -7.73 -3.22
C VAL A 163 7.30 -8.26 -2.69
N GLY A 164 6.60 -7.44 -1.92
CA GLY A 164 5.30 -7.73 -1.36
C GLY A 164 4.21 -7.86 -2.40
N ALA A 165 4.18 -6.96 -3.39
CA ALA A 165 3.25 -7.07 -4.52
C ALA A 165 3.44 -8.39 -5.30
N ILE A 166 4.69 -8.78 -5.57
CA ILE A 166 5.01 -10.07 -6.21
C ILE A 166 4.60 -11.23 -5.30
N LEU A 167 4.89 -11.16 -4.00
CA LEU A 167 4.53 -12.21 -3.04
C LEU A 167 3.02 -12.40 -2.98
N ALA A 168 2.24 -11.32 -2.85
CA ALA A 168 0.78 -11.38 -2.84
C ALA A 168 0.22 -11.93 -4.14
N PHE A 169 0.79 -11.53 -5.28
CA PHE A 169 0.42 -12.09 -6.58
C PHE A 169 0.72 -13.60 -6.65
N VAL A 170 1.92 -14.04 -6.25
CA VAL A 170 2.30 -15.47 -6.29
C VAL A 170 1.44 -16.30 -5.36
N VAL A 171 1.14 -15.81 -4.15
CA VAL A 171 0.25 -16.50 -3.22
C VAL A 171 -1.16 -16.59 -3.81
N LEU A 172 -1.70 -15.49 -4.36
CA LEU A 172 -3.01 -15.50 -5.00
C LEU A 172 -3.06 -16.45 -6.20
N ASP A 173 -2.05 -16.41 -7.07
CA ASP A 173 -1.93 -17.29 -8.24
C ASP A 173 -1.88 -18.76 -7.82
N THR A 174 -1.10 -19.08 -6.79
CA THR A 174 -1.03 -20.44 -6.22
C THR A 174 -2.39 -20.91 -5.68
N ILE A 175 -3.20 -20.01 -5.12
CA ILE A 175 -4.52 -20.34 -4.60
C ILE A 175 -5.53 -20.59 -5.73
N LEU A 176 -5.46 -19.79 -6.80
CA LEU A 176 -6.41 -19.87 -7.92
C LEU A 176 -6.06 -20.97 -8.93
N ASN A 177 -4.77 -21.16 -9.19
CA ASN A 177 -4.24 -22.08 -10.21
C ASN A 177 -3.57 -23.33 -9.61
N GLY A 178 -3.69 -23.52 -8.29
CA GLY A 178 -3.09 -24.61 -7.52
C GLY A 178 -3.68 -26.00 -7.76
N ASP A 179 -3.97 -26.35 -9.01
CA ASP A 179 -3.88 -27.75 -9.44
C ASP A 179 -2.37 -28.03 -9.59
N THR A 180 -1.81 -28.72 -8.60
CA THR A 180 -0.38 -29.02 -8.51
C THR A 180 0.05 -30.07 -9.54
N ASP A 181 0.05 -29.73 -10.83
CA ASP A 181 0.68 -30.52 -11.89
C ASP A 181 2.10 -30.00 -12.15
N ILE A 182 2.96 -30.08 -11.13
CA ILE A 182 4.43 -30.01 -11.27
C ILE A 182 5.03 -31.33 -11.79
N VAL A 183 4.20 -32.21 -12.38
CA VAL A 183 4.63 -33.48 -13.01
C VAL A 183 4.07 -33.59 -14.43
N LYS A 184 4.41 -32.65 -15.33
CA LYS A 184 4.59 -32.94 -16.76
C LYS A 184 5.73 -32.08 -17.32
N ALA A 185 6.95 -32.48 -16.94
CA ALA A 185 8.09 -32.36 -17.82
C ALA A 185 7.92 -33.31 -19.03
#